data_AF-A0A382EU35-F1
#
_entry.id   AF-A0A382EU35-F1
#
_cell.length_a   1.000
_cell.length_b   1.000
_cell.length_c   1.000
_cell.angle_alpha   90.00
_cell.angle_beta   90.00
_cell.angle_gamma   90.00
#
_symmetry.space_group_name_H-M   'P 1'
#
loop_
_entity.id
_entity.type
_entity.pdbx_description
1 polymer ?
#
loop_
_entity_poly.entity_id
_entity_poly.type
_entity_poly.pdbx_seq_one_letter_code
_entity_poly.pdbx_strand_id
1 'polypeptide(L)' 'SFAGGLHIEMTGKDVTECTGGAQKISDQDLSHRYHTHCDPRLNANQALELAFLISDEIKKNALYSKNNIKAAS' A
#
# COMPACT_ATOMS: atom_id res chain seq x y z
N SER A 1 1.00 16.40 -13.30
CA SER A 1 0.31 15.12 -13.53
C SER A 1 -0.62 14.84 -12.35
N PHE A 2 -1.61 13.95 -12.49
CA PHE A 2 -2.57 13.59 -11.43
C PHE A 2 -2.52 12.07 -11.19
N ALA A 3 -2.44 11.64 -9.93
CA ALA A 3 -2.45 10.24 -9.56
C ALA A 3 -3.91 9.72 -9.53
N GLY A 4 -4.40 9.24 -10.68
CA GLY A 4 -5.81 8.90 -10.88
C GLY A 4 -6.28 7.58 -10.27
N GLY A 5 -5.37 6.70 -9.86
CA GLY A 5 -5.73 5.43 -9.25
C GLY A 5 -4.56 4.49 -9.08
N LEU A 6 -4.82 3.38 -8.39
CA LEU A 6 -3.87 2.29 -8.17
C LEU A 6 -4.58 0.95 -8.43
N HIS A 7 -3.87 0.02 -9.07
CA HIS A 7 -4.28 -1.37 -9.21
C HIS A 7 -3.33 -2.25 -8.40
N ILE A 8 -3.85 -3.11 -7.54
CA ILE A 8 -3.08 -4.01 -6.69
C ILE A 8 -3.66 -5.41 -6.69
N GLU A 9 -2.79 -6.41 -6.57
CA GLU A 9 -3.18 -7.79 -6.28
C GLU A 9 -3.21 -8.01 -4.77
N MET A 10 -4.35 -8.44 -4.24
CA MET A 10 -4.53 -8.64 -2.80
C MET A 10 -5.39 -9.87 -2.48
N THR A 11 -5.30 -10.33 -1.23
CA THR A 11 -6.20 -11.34 -0.68
C THR A 11 -6.54 -11.04 0.78
N GLY A 12 -7.78 -11.33 1.17
CA GLY A 12 -8.21 -11.24 2.59
C GLY A 12 -7.68 -12.37 3.47
N LYS A 13 -6.91 -13.31 2.91
CA LYS A 13 -6.29 -14.42 3.65
C LYS A 13 -5.00 -13.95 4.32
N ASP A 14 -4.68 -14.57 5.46
CA ASP A 14 -3.40 -14.38 6.15
C ASP A 14 -2.29 -15.17 5.43
N VAL A 15 -1.76 -14.56 4.37
CA VAL A 15 -0.67 -15.11 3.53
C VAL A 15 0.65 -14.38 3.77
N THR A 16 1.74 -15.06 3.47
CA THR A 16 3.12 -14.53 3.52
C THR A 16 3.70 -14.51 2.12
N GLU A 17 3.07 -13.75 1.21
CA GLU A 17 3.45 -13.70 -0.20
C GLU A 17 4.36 -12.48 -0.50
N CYS A 18 4.12 -11.33 0.15
CA CYS A 18 4.97 -10.13 0.05
C CYS A 18 5.76 -9.89 1.35
N THR A 19 7.03 -9.49 1.24
CA THR A 19 7.88 -9.15 2.38
C THR A 19 7.58 -7.76 2.97
N GLY A 20 7.98 -7.53 4.21
CA GLY A 20 7.82 -6.24 4.90
C GLY A 20 6.42 -6.02 5.47
N GLY A 21 5.93 -4.78 5.34
CA GLY A 21 4.74 -4.28 6.01
C GLY A 21 4.88 -4.22 7.55
N ALA A 22 3.80 -3.85 8.23
CA ALA A 22 3.76 -3.76 9.69
C ALA A 22 4.09 -5.10 10.40
N GLN A 23 3.81 -6.23 9.75
CA GLN A 23 4.11 -7.57 10.24
C GLN A 23 5.59 -7.97 10.07
N LYS A 24 6.39 -7.19 9.32
CA LYS A 24 7.82 -7.44 9.06
C LYS A 24 8.11 -8.83 8.49
N ILE A 25 7.31 -9.25 7.50
CA ILE A 25 7.46 -10.56 6.83
C ILE A 25 8.86 -10.62 6.19
N SER A 26 9.65 -11.62 6.58
CA SER A 26 10.99 -11.85 6.02
C SER A 26 10.95 -12.86 4.87
N ASP A 27 12.07 -13.03 4.16
CA ASP A 27 12.20 -14.05 3.12
C ASP A 27 11.97 -15.47 3.66
N GLN A 28 12.34 -15.72 4.92
CA GLN A 28 12.12 -17.03 5.56
C GLN A 28 10.63 -17.32 5.78
N ASP A 29 9.86 -16.28 6.11
CA ASP A 29 8.42 -16.38 6.36
C ASP A 29 7.63 -16.75 5.09
N LEU A 30 8.17 -16.48 3.89
CA LEU A 30 7.49 -16.77 2.62
C LEU A 30 7.09 -18.24 2.51
N SER A 31 7.94 -19.15 2.99
CA SER A 31 7.69 -20.60 2.93
C SER A 31 6.46 -21.08 3.73
N HIS A 32 5.93 -20.27 4.64
CA HIS A 32 4.85 -20.68 5.53
C HIS A 32 3.49 -20.73 4.84
N ARG A 33 3.16 -19.68 4.07
CA ARG A 33 1.81 -19.46 3.51
C ARG A 33 1.83 -18.80 2.12
N TYR A 34 2.79 -19.18 1.29
CA TYR A 34 2.77 -18.85 -0.14
C TYR A 34 1.80 -19.77 -0.87
N HIS A 35 0.61 -19.26 -1.24
CA HIS A 35 -0.48 -20.09 -1.78
C HIS A 35 -0.84 -19.76 -3.23
N THR A 36 -0.08 -18.88 -3.86
CA THR A 36 -0.25 -18.52 -5.26
C THR A 36 0.82 -19.19 -6.12
N HIS A 37 0.43 -19.65 -7.31
CA HIS A 37 1.37 -20.05 -8.35
C HIS A 37 1.72 -18.87 -9.29
N CYS A 38 1.02 -17.74 -9.13
CA CYS A 38 1.23 -16.50 -9.88
C CYS A 38 2.09 -15.52 -9.04
N ASP A 39 1.91 -14.21 -9.29
CA ASP A 39 2.59 -13.16 -8.54
C ASP A 39 2.13 -13.11 -7.06
N PRO A 40 3.03 -12.72 -6.14
CA PRO A 40 2.73 -12.60 -4.73
C PRO A 40 1.76 -11.45 -4.44
N ARG A 41 0.73 -11.72 -3.62
CA ARG A 41 -0.33 -10.76 -3.31
C ARG A 41 -0.14 -10.13 -1.93
N LEU A 42 -0.66 -8.91 -1.78
CA LEU A 42 -0.77 -8.28 -0.46
C LEU A 42 -1.75 -9.06 0.43
N ASN A 43 -1.36 -9.34 1.66
CA ASN A 43 -2.29 -9.85 2.67
C ASN A 43 -3.20 -8.72 3.20
N ALA A 44 -4.19 -9.07 4.02
CA ALA A 44 -5.17 -8.11 4.54
C ALA A 44 -4.55 -6.94 5.32
N ASN A 45 -3.50 -7.20 6.12
CA ASN A 45 -2.85 -6.18 6.92
C ASN A 45 -2.03 -5.22 6.04
N GLN A 46 -1.27 -5.75 5.08
CA GLN A 46 -0.49 -4.96 4.13
C GLN A 46 -1.40 -4.10 3.23
N ALA A 47 -2.54 -4.66 2.79
CA ALA A 47 -3.53 -3.92 2.01
C ALA A 47 -4.14 -2.74 2.80
N LEU A 48 -4.47 -2.96 4.06
CA LEU A 48 -5.02 -1.90 4.93
C LEU A 48 -3.98 -0.84 5.27
N GLU A 49 -2.75 -1.25 5.55
CA GLU A 49 -1.61 -0.35 5.75
C GLU A 49 -1.40 0.56 4.53
N LEU A 50 -1.35 -0.02 3.33
CA LEU A 50 -1.23 0.74 2.09
C LEU A 50 -2.38 1.73 1.89
N ALA A 51 -3.62 1.34 2.22
CA ALA A 51 -4.77 2.24 2.12
C ALA A 51 -4.62 3.48 3.02
N PHE A 52 -4.12 3.33 4.25
CA PHE A 52 -3.84 4.46 5.13
C PHE A 52 -2.70 5.34 4.63
N LEU A 53 -1.60 4.75 4.14
CA LEU A 53 -0.48 5.49 3.57
C LEU A 53 -0.92 6.33 2.36
N ILE A 54 -1.73 5.76 1.46
CA ILE A 54 -2.29 6.49 0.31
C ILE A 54 -3.24 7.60 0.77
N SER A 55 -4.10 7.33 1.76
CA SER A 55 -5.00 8.35 2.32
C SER A 55 -4.23 9.57 2.82
N ASP A 56 -3.13 9.34 3.55
CA ASP A 56 -2.31 10.42 4.08
C ASP A 56 -1.54 11.16 2.98
N GLU A 57 -1.09 10.46 1.94
CA GLU A 57 -0.44 11.09 0.79
C GLU A 57 -1.42 11.97 0.00
N ILE A 58 -2.67 11.53 -0.20
CA ILE A 58 -3.72 12.35 -0.83
C ILE A 58 -4.00 13.61 0.00
N LYS A 59 -4.10 13.49 1.33
CA LYS A 59 -4.31 14.65 2.23
C LYS A 59 -3.15 15.63 2.13
N LYS A 60 -1.90 15.15 2.17
CA LYS A 60 -0.70 16.00 2.04
C LYS A 60 -0.71 16.75 0.71
N ASN A 61 -0.97 16.07 -0.40
CA ASN A 61 -1.02 16.68 -1.73
C ASN A 61 -2.12 17.75 -1.84
N ALA A 62 -3.28 17.52 -1.24
CA ALA A 62 -4.34 18.53 -1.18
C ALA A 62 -3.93 19.77 -0.37
N LEU A 63 -3.16 19.61 0.71
CA LEU A 63 -2.63 20.72 1.51
C LEU A 63 -1.55 21.50 0.75
N TYR A 64 -0.63 20.80 0.08
CA TYR A 64 0.40 21.44 -0.76
C TYR A 64 -0.21 22.33 -1.85
N SER A 65 -1.22 21.83 -2.59
CA SER A 65 -1.91 22.63 -3.60
C SER A 65 -2.59 23.88 -3.01
N LYS A 66 -3.24 23.77 -1.85
CA LYS A 66 -3.87 24.92 -1.18
C LYS A 66 -2.86 25.99 -0.78
N ASN A 67 -1.71 25.59 -0.26
CA ASN A 67 -0.65 26.52 0.15
C ASN A 67 -0.05 27.25 -1.05
N ASN A 68 0.18 26.54 -2.16
CA ASN A 68 0.68 27.15 -3.39
C ASN A 68 -0.31 28.17 -3.98
N ILE A 69 -1.61 27.88 -3.94
CA ILE A 69 -2.65 28.83 -4.39
C ILE A 69 -2.66 30.09 -3.51
N LYS A 70 -2.54 29.93 -2.17
CA LYS A 70 -2.46 31.08 -1.26
C LYS A 70 -1.21 31.92 -1.45
N ALA A 71 -0.06 31.30 -1.74
CA ALA A 71 1.20 32.02 -1.97
C ALA A 71 1.25 32.75 -3.32
N ALA A 72 0.43 32.34 -4.28
CA ALA A 72 0.32 32.96 -5.60
C ALA A 72 -0.77 34.04 -5.70
N SER A 73 -1.61 34.20 -4.66
CA SER A 73 -2.63 35.24 -4.53
C SER A 73 -2.13 36.38 -3.65
#